data_AF-A0A356XEI3-F1
#
_entry.id   AF-A0A356XEI3-F1
#
_cell.length_a   1.000
_cell.length_b   1.000
_cell.length_c   1.000
_cell.angle_alpha   90.00
_cell.angle_beta   90.00
_cell.angle_gamma   90.00
#
_symmetry.space_group_name_H-M   'P 1'
#
loop_
_entity.id
_entity.type
_entity.pdbx_description
1 polymer ?
#
loop_
_entity_poly.entity_id
_entity_poly.type
_entity_poly.pdbx_seq_one_letter_code
_entity_poly.pdbx_strand_id
1 'polypeptide(L)'
;EIRSGIRRSVHADVVDINWIRTSYLNSRYKHILLPVWFSAYTYGKKTYHFVVNGQTGAVNGKRPVSWIKVSLVVIAGLVIAGLLYNYFRTFAM
;
A
#
# COMPACT_ATOMS: atom_id res chain seq x y z
N GLU A 1 18.13 22.30 0.62
CA GLU A 1 18.57 22.84 1.93
C GLU A 1 19.92 23.56 1.91
N ILE A 2 21.00 22.99 1.36
CA ILE A 2 22.34 23.64 1.39
C ILE A 2 22.36 25.00 0.68
N ARG A 3 21.84 25.09 -0.56
CA ARG A 3 21.77 26.36 -1.31
C ARG A 3 20.91 27.42 -0.61
N SER A 4 19.79 27.01 -0.01
CA SER A 4 18.91 27.91 0.76
C SER A 4 19.56 28.36 2.06
N GLY A 5 20.38 27.53 2.71
CA GLY A 5 21.19 27.92 3.87
C GLY A 5 22.23 28.97 3.51
N ILE A 6 23.00 28.74 2.43
CA ILE A 6 24.00 29.69 1.94
C ILE A 6 23.38 31.06 1.62
N ARG A 7 22.24 31.06 0.91
CA ARG A 7 21.52 32.30 0.58
C ARG A 7 20.99 33.06 1.80
N ARG A 8 20.63 32.37 2.89
CA ARG A 8 20.21 33.02 4.15
C ARG A 8 21.39 33.56 4.95
N SER A 9 22.56 32.95 4.84
CA SER A 9 23.78 33.43 5.52
C SER A 9 24.42 34.64 4.85
N VAL A 10 24.07 34.94 3.60
CA VAL A 10 24.64 36.04 2.82
C VAL A 10 23.56 37.09 2.56
N HIS A 11 23.76 38.30 3.07
CA HIS A 11 22.81 39.41 2.95
C HIS A 11 22.91 40.19 1.63
N ALA A 12 23.16 39.50 0.51
CA ALA A 12 23.32 40.12 -0.80
C ALA A 12 22.05 39.95 -1.65
N ASP A 13 21.74 40.96 -2.48
CA ASP A 13 20.56 41.00 -3.35
C ASP A 13 20.58 39.91 -4.44
N VAL A 14 21.78 39.62 -4.97
CA VAL A 14 21.99 38.56 -5.96
C VAL A 14 23.16 37.69 -5.52
N VAL A 15 22.90 36.40 -5.28
CA VAL A 15 23.92 35.40 -4.95
C VAL A 15 23.98 34.38 -6.08
N ASP A 16 25.03 34.47 -6.89
CA ASP A 16 25.37 33.46 -7.89
C ASP A 16 26.37 32.45 -7.31
N ILE A 17 26.13 31.16 -7.53
CA ILE A 17 26.92 30.07 -6.94
C ILE A 17 27.44 29.15 -8.04
N ASN A 18 28.68 29.40 -8.44
CA ASN A 18 29.35 28.73 -9.55
C ASN A 18 29.69 27.26 -9.25
N TRP A 19 30.08 26.93 -8.02
CA TRP A 19 30.34 25.54 -7.62
C TRP A 19 30.10 25.34 -6.12
N ILE A 20 29.53 24.18 -5.77
CA ILE A 20 29.38 23.73 -4.39
C ILE A 20 29.91 22.31 -4.33
N ARG A 21 30.93 22.08 -3.51
CA ARG A 21 31.44 20.73 -3.22
C ARG A 21 31.11 20.41 -1.77
N THR A 22 30.12 19.55 -1.57
CA THR A 22 29.75 19.04 -0.24
C THR A 22 30.26 17.60 -0.12
N SER A 23 31.16 17.37 0.82
CA SER A 23 31.67 16.03 1.14
C SER A 23 31.06 15.56 2.44
N TYR A 24 30.22 14.52 2.36
CA TYR A 24 29.66 13.86 3.53
C TYR A 24 30.64 12.78 4.00
N LEU A 25 31.43 13.07 5.03
CA LEU A 25 32.19 12.04 5.73
C LEU A 25 31.36 11.51 6.91
N ASN A 26 31.34 10.18 7.06
CA ASN A 26 30.85 9.52 8.26
C ASN A 26 29.32 9.63 8.50
N SER A 27 28.53 9.47 7.43
CA SER A 27 27.07 9.42 7.54
C SER A 27 26.65 8.17 8.32
N ARG A 28 26.27 8.34 9.59
CA ARG A 28 25.83 7.25 10.46
C ARG A 28 24.33 7.06 10.35
N TYR A 29 23.89 5.80 10.32
CA TYR A 29 22.47 5.47 10.38
C TYR A 29 21.92 5.70 11.79
N LYS A 30 20.78 6.38 11.88
CA LYS A 30 19.98 6.41 13.11
C LYS A 30 18.99 5.27 13.03
N HIS A 31 19.04 4.34 13.98
CA HIS A 31 17.95 3.37 14.16
C HIS A 31 16.74 4.14 14.70
N ILE A 32 15.66 4.17 13.93
CA ILE A 32 14.40 4.77 14.35
C ILE A 32 13.38 3.66 14.61
N LEU A 33 12.63 3.80 15.69
CA LEU A 33 11.50 2.92 15.98
C LEU A 33 10.29 3.49 15.27
N LEU A 34 9.83 2.78 14.24
CA LEU A 34 8.56 3.08 13.59
C LEU A 34 7.46 2.30 14.31
N PRO A 35 6.29 2.91 14.55
CA PRO A 35 5.15 2.22 15.15
C PRO A 35 4.55 1.30 14.09
N VAL A 36 5.10 0.10 13.96
CA VAL A 36 4.60 -0.96 13.07
C VAL A 36 4.56 -2.28 13.82
N TRP A 37 3.47 -3.03 13.66
CA TRP A 37 3.34 -4.38 14.20
C TRP A 37 3.29 -5.39 13.07
N PHE A 38 4.10 -6.44 13.16
CA PHE A 38 4.13 -7.54 12.21
C PHE A 38 3.66 -8.81 12.91
N SER A 39 2.74 -9.55 12.28
CA SER A 39 2.27 -10.83 12.80
C SER A 39 2.02 -11.83 11.68
N ALA A 40 2.19 -13.11 12.01
CA ALA A 40 2.01 -14.23 11.12
C ALA A 40 1.09 -15.24 11.79
N TYR A 41 0.06 -15.71 11.07
CA TYR A 41 -0.74 -16.85 11.50
C TYR A 41 -0.78 -17.91 10.40
N THR A 42 -0.80 -19.17 10.82
CA THR A 42 -0.88 -20.31 9.90
C THR A 42 -2.33 -20.76 9.81
N TYR A 43 -2.84 -20.88 8.59
CA TYR A 43 -4.17 -21.42 8.31
C TYR A 43 -4.03 -22.56 7.30
N GLY A 44 -4.29 -23.79 7.75
CA GLY A 44 -4.00 -25.00 7.00
C GLY A 44 -2.48 -25.16 6.78
N LYS A 45 -2.06 -25.23 5.51
CA LYS A 45 -0.64 -25.33 5.10
C LYS A 45 -0.04 -24.00 4.61
N LYS A 46 -0.72 -22.88 4.82
CA LYS A 46 -0.30 -21.56 4.32
C LYS A 46 -0.14 -20.57 5.48
N THR A 47 0.98 -19.88 5.50
CA THR A 47 1.26 -18.79 6.45
C THR A 47 0.80 -17.48 5.85
N TYR A 48 0.06 -16.70 6.65
CA TYR A 48 -0.48 -15.41 6.28
C TYR A 48 0.18 -14.34 7.15
N HIS A 49 0.86 -13.41 6.49
CA HIS A 49 1.48 -12.26 7.13
C HIS A 49 0.55 -11.05 7.05
N PHE A 50 0.45 -10.33 8.14
CA PHE A 50 -0.19 -9.03 8.18
C PHE A 50 0.65 -8.04 8.97
N VAL A 51 0.60 -6.79 8.52
CA VAL A 51 1.34 -5.66 9.06
C VAL A 51 0.34 -4.58 9.41
N VAL A 52 0.49 -4.00 10.59
CA VAL A 52 -0.37 -2.94 11.09
C VAL A 52 0.47 -1.69 11.30
N ASN A 53 0.05 -0.58 10.71
CA ASN A 53 0.62 0.72 11.00
C ASN A 53 0.05 1.22 12.34
N GLY A 54 0.92 1.48 13.30
CA GLY A 54 0.54 1.92 14.64
C GLY A 54 0.22 3.39 14.81
N GLN A 55 0.42 4.22 13.79
CA GLN A 55 -0.06 5.61 13.76
C GLN A 55 -1.47 5.73 13.18
N THR A 56 -1.75 5.02 12.09
CA THR A 56 -3.02 5.14 11.35
C THR A 56 -4.00 4.01 11.65
N GLY A 57 -3.53 2.90 12.22
CA GLY A 57 -4.31 1.68 12.37
C GLY A 57 -4.52 0.91 11.06
N ALA A 58 -3.94 1.36 9.94
CA ALA A 58 -4.09 0.69 8.65
C ALA A 58 -3.46 -0.72 8.69
N VAL A 59 -4.25 -1.72 8.30
CA VAL A 59 -3.83 -3.12 8.25
C VAL A 59 -3.61 -3.53 6.80
N ASN A 60 -2.41 -4.03 6.50
CA ASN A 60 -2.05 -4.59 5.20
C ASN A 60 -1.65 -6.05 5.38
N GLY A 61 -2.27 -6.97 4.66
CA GLY A 61 -1.96 -8.39 4.78
C GLY A 61 -2.86 -9.25 3.91
N LYS A 62 -2.41 -10.48 3.63
CA LYS A 62 -3.24 -11.46 2.93
C LYS A 62 -4.14 -12.16 3.94
N ARG A 63 -5.42 -12.35 3.59
CA ARG A 63 -6.40 -13.10 4.41
C ARG A 63 -6.84 -14.39 3.71
N PRO A 64 -7.30 -15.42 4.42
CA PRO A 64 -7.76 -16.65 3.82
C PRO A 64 -9.14 -16.36 3.22
N VAL A 65 -9.30 -16.67 1.95
CA VAL A 65 -10.61 -16.57 1.31
C VAL A 65 -11.31 -17.91 1.48
N SER A 66 -12.54 -17.90 2.00
CA SER A 66 -13.35 -19.10 2.13
C SER A 66 -13.86 -19.50 0.74
N TRP A 67 -13.40 -20.65 0.25
CA TRP A 67 -13.82 -21.19 -1.05
C TRP A 67 -15.34 -21.39 -1.12
N ILE A 68 -15.97 -21.80 -0.02
CA ILE A 68 -17.44 -21.98 0.08
C ILE A 68 -18.17 -20.67 -0.21
N LYS A 69 -17.75 -19.56 0.41
CA LYS A 69 -18.38 -18.25 0.20
C LYS A 69 -18.25 -17.79 -1.25
N VAL A 70 -17.09 -18.00 -1.87
CA VAL A 70 -16.86 -17.66 -3.28
C VAL A 70 -17.73 -18.52 -4.19
N SER A 71 -17.74 -19.84 -3.98
CA SER A 71 -18.55 -20.77 -4.78
C SER A 71 -20.04 -20.44 -4.71
N LEU A 72 -20.57 -20.10 -3.53
CA LEU A 72 -21.97 -19.71 -3.39
C LEU A 72 -22.32 -18.45 -4.20
N VAL A 73 -21.46 -17.43 -4.16
CA VAL A 73 -21.67 -16.20 -4.95
C VAL A 73 -21.62 -16.49 -6.44
N VAL A 74 -20.68 -17.34 -6.89
CA VAL A 74 -20.57 -17.74 -8.30
C VAL A 74 -21.82 -18.51 -8.75
N ILE A 75 -22.27 -19.49 -7.97
CA ILE A 75 -23.47 -20.27 -8.29
C ILE A 75 -24.70 -19.37 -8.35
N ALA A 76 -24.88 -18.47 -7.38
CA ALA A 76 -25.99 -17.52 -7.38
C ALA A 76 -25.98 -16.64 -8.64
N GLY A 77 -24.81 -16.13 -9.04
CA GLY A 77 -24.65 -15.36 -10.27
C GLY A 77 -25.02 -16.15 -11.53
N LEU A 78 -24.61 -17.42 -11.62
CA LEU A 78 -24.95 -18.30 -12.75
C LEU A 78 -26.45 -18.59 -12.82
N VAL A 79 -27.11 -18.80 -11.69
CA VAL A 79 -28.57 -19.00 -11.63
C VAL A 79 -29.29 -17.77 -12.15
N ILE A 80 -28.90 -16.57 -11.69
CA ILE A 80 -29.50 -15.31 -12.14
C ILE A 80 -29.29 -15.11 -13.64
N ALA A 81 -28.07 -15.33 -14.14
CA ALA A 81 -27.76 -15.22 -15.56
C ALA A 81 -28.59 -16.20 -16.41
N GLY A 82 -28.73 -17.44 -15.95
CA GLY A 82 -29.57 -18.45 -16.60
C GLY A 82 -31.04 -18.06 -16.62
N LEU A 83 -31.58 -17.54 -15.53
CA LEU A 83 -32.96 -17.06 -15.47
C LEU A 83 -33.19 -15.89 -16.42
N LEU A 84 -32.27 -14.91 -16.44
CA LEU A 84 -32.34 -13.78 -17.36
C LEU A 84 -32.30 -14.24 -18.82
N TYR A 85 -31.37 -15.14 -19.15
CA TYR A 85 -31.29 -15.71 -20.50
C TYR A 85 -32.60 -16.39 -20.93
N ASN A 86 -33.21 -17.19 -20.05
CA ASN A 86 -34.49 -17.85 -20.33
C ASN A 86 -35.64 -16.84 -20.45
N TYR A 87 -35.66 -15.82 -19.61
CA TYR A 87 -36.65 -14.74 -19.68
C TYR A 87 -36.56 -14.01 -21.02
N PHE A 88 -35.36 -13.57 -21.42
CA PHE A 88 -35.14 -12.93 -22.71
C PHE A 88 -35.47 -13.85 -23.89
N ARG A 89 -35.09 -15.13 -23.83
CA ARG A 89 -35.44 -16.10 -24.88
C ARG A 89 -36.95 -16.26 -25.05
N THR A 90 -37.70 -16.26 -23.95
CA THR A 90 -39.15 -16.52 -23.96
C THR A 90 -39.98 -15.27 -24.31
N PHE A 91 -39.52 -14.07 -23.93
CA PHE A 91 -40.26 -12.83 -24.11
C PHE A 91 -39.74 -11.91 -25.23
N ALA A 92 -38.51 -12.09 -25.71
CA ALA A 92 -37.93 -11.31 -26.82
C ALA A 92 -37.97 -12.04 -28.17
N MET A 93 -38.78 -13.10 -28.28
CA MET A 93 -39.09 -13.86 -29.49
C MET A 93 -40.59 -13.78 -29.75
#